data_AF-A0A7X0JV36-F1
#
_entry.id   AF-A0A7X0JV36-F1
#
_cell.length_a   1.000
_cell.length_b   1.000
_cell.length_c   1.000
_cell.angle_alpha   90.00
_cell.angle_beta   90.00
_cell.angle_gamma   90.00
#
_symmetry.space_group_name_H-M   'P 1'
#
loop_
_entity.id
_entity.type
_entity.pdbx_description
1 polymer ?
#
loop_
_entity_poly.entity_id
_entity_poly.type
_entity_poly.pdbx_seq_one_letter_code
_entity_poly.pdbx_strand_id
1 'polypeptide(L)'
;MFVLTFSDEIVEVLIAYISLYIAAPPDPIEVKEFIEKKCTEKDLERSFSTGLITKDELCSFILGHVFTKFILNKGSVEVVESDVEEVRVRLLTLFFS
;
A
#
# COMPACT_ATOMS: atom_id res chain seq x y z
N MET A 1 17.04 0.63 13.04
CA MET A 1 16.27 -0.57 12.69
C MET A 1 14.96 -0.08 12.12
N PHE A 2 14.63 -0.44 10.88
CA PHE A 2 13.35 -0.08 10.28
C PHE A 2 12.26 -0.96 10.88
N VAL A 3 11.14 -0.35 11.25
CA VAL A 3 9.95 -1.05 11.73
C VAL A 3 8.80 -0.56 10.86
N LEU A 4 8.11 -1.50 10.22
CA LEU A 4 7.01 -1.21 9.32
C LEU A 4 5.70 -1.19 10.12
N THR A 5 5.16 0.00 10.32
CA THR A 5 3.89 0.21 11.03
C THR A 5 2.85 0.82 10.11
N PHE A 6 1.61 0.34 10.18
CA PHE A 6 0.48 0.88 9.42
C PHE A 6 -0.38 1.76 10.35
N SER A 7 0.01 3.03 10.45
CA SER A 7 -0.79 4.06 11.13
C SER A 7 -2.12 4.29 10.40
N ASP A 8 -3.07 4.93 11.08
CA ASP A 8 -4.38 5.25 10.49
C ASP A 8 -4.20 6.13 9.23
N GLU A 9 -3.25 7.06 9.23
CA GLU A 9 -2.91 7.88 8.05
C GLU A 9 -2.43 7.05 6.85
N ILE A 10 -1.62 6.02 7.08
CA ILE A 10 -1.16 5.12 6.01
C ILE A 10 -2.35 4.33 5.45
N VAL A 11 -3.21 3.82 6.34
CA VAL A 11 -4.41 3.07 5.94
C VAL A 11 -5.35 3.96 5.13
N GLU A 12 -5.54 5.22 5.53
CA GLU A 12 -6.32 6.20 4.76
C GLU A 12 -5.76 6.41 3.35
N VAL A 13 -4.43 6.46 3.20
CA VAL A 13 -3.79 6.55 1.86
C VAL A 13 -4.05 5.31 1.03
N LEU A 14 -4.00 4.11 1.63
CA LEU A 14 -4.34 2.86 0.92
C LEU A 14 -5.82 2.81 0.53
N ILE A 15 -6.72 3.33 1.37
CA ILE A 15 -8.15 3.44 1.04
C ILE A 15 -8.37 4.45 -0.09
N ALA A 16 -7.68 5.60 -0.06
CA ALA A 16 -7.72 6.59 -1.13
C ALA A 16 -7.26 5.97 -2.46
N TYR A 17 -6.16 5.21 -2.43
CA TYR A 17 -5.69 4.45 -3.59
C TYR A 17 -6.75 3.49 -4.13
N ILE A 18 -7.38 2.69 -3.28
CA ILE A 18 -8.47 1.79 -3.71
C ILE A 18 -9.63 2.58 -4.32
N SER A 19 -9.98 3.72 -3.71
CA SER A 19 -11.08 4.57 -4.13
C SER A 19 -10.85 5.24 -5.49
N LEU A 20 -9.59 5.33 -5.97
CA LEU A 20 -9.32 5.73 -7.36
C LEU A 20 -9.96 4.75 -8.36
N TYR A 21 -9.99 3.47 -8.04
CA TYR A 21 -10.41 2.42 -8.96
C TYR A 21 -11.84 1.93 -8.74
N ILE A 22 -12.39 2.04 -7.52
CA ILE A 22 -13.72 1.54 -7.19
C ILE A 22 -14.50 2.53 -6.32
N ALA A 23 -15.81 2.65 -6.55
CA ALA A 23 -16.65 3.60 -5.83
C ALA A 23 -16.94 3.22 -4.37
N ALA A 24 -16.85 1.93 -4.02
CA ALA A 24 -17.12 1.41 -2.69
C ALA A 24 -15.85 0.73 -2.14
N PRO A 25 -14.96 1.48 -1.45
CA PRO A 25 -13.77 0.91 -0.85
C PRO A 25 -14.13 -0.06 0.29
N PRO A 26 -13.26 -1.05 0.57
CA PRO A 26 -13.41 -1.98 1.69
C PRO A 26 -13.27 -1.28 3.05
N ASP A 27 -13.53 -2.03 4.12
CA ASP A 27 -13.33 -1.54 5.48
C ASP A 27 -11.83 -1.25 5.75
N PRO A 28 -11.46 -0.10 6.33
CA PRO A 28 -10.07 0.22 6.69
C PRO A 28 -9.38 -0.87 7.54
N ILE A 29 -10.11 -1.53 8.44
CA ILE A 29 -9.59 -2.62 9.28
C ILE A 29 -9.21 -3.81 8.40
N GLU A 30 -10.04 -4.17 7.42
CA GLU A 30 -9.75 -5.27 6.49
C GLU A 30 -8.48 -4.98 5.67
N VAL A 31 -8.31 -3.75 5.21
CA VAL A 31 -7.11 -3.33 4.45
C VAL A 31 -5.87 -3.43 5.31
N LYS A 32 -5.92 -2.91 6.55
CA LYS A 32 -4.82 -2.94 7.50
C LYS A 32 -4.39 -4.37 7.85
N GLU A 33 -5.34 -5.21 8.27
CA GLU A 33 -5.04 -6.59 8.64
C GLU A 33 -4.46 -7.38 7.47
N PHE A 34 -4.99 -7.18 6.26
CA PHE A 34 -4.48 -7.82 5.06
C PHE A 34 -3.03 -7.42 4.78
N ILE A 35 -2.72 -6.12 4.80
CA ILE A 35 -1.40 -5.65 4.39
C ILE A 35 -0.33 -5.94 5.44
N GLU A 36 -0.64 -5.81 6.74
CA GLU A 36 0.25 -6.20 7.83
C GLU A 36 0.62 -7.68 7.75
N LYS A 37 -0.39 -8.54 7.54
CA LYS A 37 -0.17 -9.97 7.35
C LYS A 37 0.72 -10.24 6.14
N LYS A 38 0.48 -9.58 5.00
CA LYS A 38 1.28 -9.78 3.79
C LYS A 38 2.72 -9.32 3.95
N CYS A 39 2.96 -8.20 4.60
CA CYS A 39 4.30 -7.69 4.85
C CYS A 39 5.09 -8.63 5.78
N THR A 40 4.41 -9.21 6.78
CA THR A 40 4.97 -10.23 7.68
C THR A 40 5.28 -11.53 6.94
N GLU A 41 4.33 -12.05 6.13
CA GLU A 41 4.51 -13.27 5.33
C GLU A 41 5.70 -13.19 4.36
N LYS A 42 6.03 -11.97 3.90
CA LYS A 42 7.13 -11.71 2.95
C LYS A 42 8.42 -11.22 3.60
N ASP A 43 8.46 -11.13 4.93
CA ASP A 43 9.64 -10.67 5.67
C ASP A 43 10.17 -9.32 5.12
N LEU A 44 9.26 -8.38 4.83
CA LEU A 44 9.60 -7.11 4.17
C LEU A 44 10.52 -6.24 5.03
N GLU A 45 10.28 -6.18 6.35
CA GLU A 45 11.10 -5.38 7.27
C GLU A 45 12.57 -5.80 7.22
N ARG A 46 12.81 -7.12 7.22
CA ARG A 46 14.16 -7.67 7.09
C ARG A 46 14.74 -7.38 5.73
N SER A 47 13.96 -7.62 4.67
CA SER A 47 14.39 -7.38 3.29
C SER A 47 14.81 -5.92 3.06
N PHE A 48 14.07 -4.98 3.63
CA PHE A 48 14.42 -3.56 3.58
C PHE A 48 15.63 -3.26 4.46
N SER A 49 15.67 -3.77 5.69
CA SER A 49 16.77 -3.53 6.63
C SER A 49 18.12 -4.08 6.16
N THR A 50 18.12 -5.13 5.33
CA THR A 50 19.33 -5.69 4.71
C THR A 50 19.68 -5.07 3.36
N GLY A 51 18.87 -4.12 2.87
CA GLY A 51 19.08 -3.44 1.59
C GLY A 51 18.75 -4.30 0.36
N LEU A 52 17.98 -5.38 0.53
CA LEU A 52 17.52 -6.22 -0.60
C LEU A 52 16.43 -5.54 -1.43
N ILE A 53 15.68 -4.62 -0.82
CA ILE A 53 14.67 -3.80 -1.48
C ILE A 53 14.85 -2.33 -1.12
N THR A 54 14.50 -1.48 -2.06
CA THR A 54 14.47 -0.02 -1.95
C THR A 54 13.15 0.47 -1.32
N LYS A 55 13.10 1.76 -1.00
CA LYS A 55 11.87 2.42 -0.50
C LYS A 55 10.74 2.35 -1.52
N ASP A 56 11.08 2.55 -2.80
CA ASP A 56 10.14 2.48 -3.92
C ASP A 56 9.61 1.06 -4.13
N GLU A 57 10.46 0.05 -4.05
CA GLU A 57 10.05 -1.35 -4.16
C GLU A 57 9.13 -1.76 -3.00
N LEU A 58 9.39 -1.28 -1.79
CA LEU A 58 8.50 -1.50 -0.64
C LEU A 58 7.11 -0.91 -0.88
N CYS A 59 7.02 0.35 -1.31
CA CYS A 59 5.72 0.99 -1.58
C CYS A 59 5.00 0.34 -2.77
N SER A 60 5.75 -0.01 -3.82
CA SER A 60 5.21 -0.71 -5.00
C SER A 60 4.68 -2.10 -4.64
N PHE A 61 5.37 -2.83 -3.76
CA PHE A 61 4.91 -4.10 -3.25
C PHE A 61 3.55 -3.95 -2.53
N ILE A 62 3.44 -2.95 -1.66
CA ILE A 62 2.23 -2.68 -0.88
C ILE A 62 1.05 -2.38 -1.82
N LEU A 63 1.23 -1.41 -2.73
CA LEU A 63 0.20 -1.01 -3.68
C LEU A 63 -0.22 -2.15 -4.61
N GLY A 64 0.74 -2.96 -5.08
CA GLY A 64 0.46 -4.12 -5.94
C GLY A 64 -0.39 -5.19 -5.25
N HIS A 65 -0.13 -5.45 -3.96
CA HIS A 65 -0.93 -6.42 -3.19
C HIS A 65 -2.32 -5.89 -2.86
N VAL A 66 -2.42 -4.61 -2.50
CA VAL A 66 -3.71 -3.92 -2.30
C VAL A 66 -4.55 -3.96 -3.57
N PHE A 67 -3.95 -3.64 -4.72
CA PHE A 67 -4.61 -3.70 -6.02
C PHE A 67 -5.13 -5.10 -6.34
N THR A 68 -4.27 -6.10 -6.19
CA THR A 68 -4.63 -7.50 -6.51
C THR A 68 -5.79 -8.00 -5.64
N LYS A 69 -5.79 -7.65 -4.35
CA LYS A 69 -6.81 -8.12 -3.40
C LYS A 69 -8.13 -7.38 -3.52
N PHE A 70 -8.09 -6.06 -3.63
CA PHE A 70 -9.27 -5.21 -3.48
C PHE A 70 -9.81 -4.66 -4.79
N ILE A 71 -9.03 -4.65 -5.88
CA ILE A 71 -9.36 -3.91 -7.10
C ILE A 71 -9.51 -4.81 -8.32
N LEU A 72 -8.57 -5.73 -8.56
CA LEU A 72 -8.42 -6.47 -9.82
C LEU A 72 -9.72 -7.12 -10.36
N ASN A 73 -10.63 -7.56 -9.49
CA ASN A 73 -11.86 -8.25 -9.88
C ASN A 73 -13.15 -7.42 -9.65
N LYS A 74 -13.05 -6.11 -9.40
CA LYS A 74 -14.19 -5.26 -9.03
C LYS A 74 -14.74 -4.38 -10.16
N GLY A 75 -14.16 -4.46 -11.36
CA GLY A 75 -14.46 -3.56 -12.47
C GLY A 75 -13.73 -2.24 -12.27
N SER A 76 -12.50 -2.16 -12.77
CA SER A 76 -11.65 -0.98 -12.65
C SER A 76 -12.10 0.13 -13.60
N VAL A 77 -12.22 1.36 -13.09
CA VAL A 77 -12.25 2.57 -13.92
C VAL A 77 -10.84 2.94 -14.41
N GLU A 78 -10.78 3.73 -15.47
CA GLU A 78 -9.52 4.31 -15.95
C GLU A 78 -9.00 5.31 -14.90
N VAL A 79 -7.79 5.06 -14.38
CA VAL A 79 -7.16 5.90 -13.36
C VAL A 79 -5.99 6.64 -13.98
N VAL A 80 -5.86 7.93 -13.63
CA VAL A 80 -4.77 8.77 -14.11
C VAL A 80 -3.49 8.40 -13.38
N GLU A 81 -2.40 8.20 -14.12
CA GLU A 81 -1.09 7.79 -13.57
C GLU A 81 -0.57 8.78 -12.51
N SER A 82 -0.88 10.08 -12.66
CA SER A 82 -0.51 11.11 -11.68
C SER A 82 -1.13 10.89 -10.31
N ASP A 83 -2.36 10.36 -10.25
CA ASP A 83 -3.06 10.14 -8.98
C ASP A 83 -2.43 8.97 -8.22
N VAL A 84 -1.99 7.94 -8.95
CA VAL A 84 -1.23 6.82 -8.40
C VAL A 84 0.13 7.26 -7.91
N GLU A 85 0.80 8.15 -8.65
CA GLU A 85 2.07 8.73 -8.25
C GLU A 85 1.95 9.54 -6.95
N GLU A 86 0.90 10.36 -6.82
CA GLU A 86 0.64 11.14 -5.61
C GLU A 86 0.46 10.23 -4.38
N VAL A 87 -0.31 9.15 -4.52
CA VAL A 87 -0.45 8.11 -3.50
C VAL A 87 0.92 7.54 -3.11
N ARG A 88 1.76 7.19 -4.10
CA ARG A 88 3.07 6.60 -3.86
C ARG A 88 3.99 7.55 -3.09
N VAL A 89 4.07 8.81 -3.51
CA VAL A 89 4.88 9.85 -2.85
C VAL A 89 4.41 10.06 -1.41
N ARG A 90 3.10 10.04 -1.18
CA ARG A 90 2.53 10.19 0.17
C ARG A 90 2.87 8.98 1.05
N LEU A 91 2.80 7.75 0.54
CA LEU A 91 3.25 6.56 1.27
C LEU A 91 4.74 6.62 1.60
N LEU A 92 5.59 6.99 0.64
CA LEU A 92 7.03 7.16 0.87
C LEU A 92 7.31 8.17 1.97
N THR A 93 6.56 9.27 1.99
CA THR A 93 6.70 10.29 3.04
C THR A 93 6.31 9.70 4.39
N LEU A 94 5.14 9.06 4.51
CA LEU A 94 4.65 8.54 5.79
C LEU A 94 5.49 7.38 6.37
N PHE A 95 6.05 6.52 5.51
CA PHE A 95 6.89 5.41 6.00
C PHE A 95 8.31 5.83 6.39
N PHE A 96 8.80 6.97 5.90
CA PHE A 96 10.21 7.33 6.00
C PHE A 96 10.49 8.77 6.46
N SER A 97 9.46 9.48 6.94
CA SER A 97 9.57 10.78 7.63
C SER A 97 10.10 10.64 9.05
#